data_AF-A0A5N9G6E0-F1
#
_entry.id   AF-A0A5N9G6E0-F1
#
_cell.length_a   1.000
_cell.length_b   1.000
_cell.length_c   1.000
_cell.angle_alpha   90.00
_cell.angle_beta   90.00
_cell.angle_gamma   90.00
#
_symmetry.space_group_name_H-M   'P 1'
#
loop_
_entity.id
_entity.type
_entity.pdbx_description
1 polymer ?
#
loop_
_entity_poly.entity_id
_entity_poly.type
_entity_poly.pdbx_seq_one_letter_code
_entity_poly.pdbx_strand_id
1 'polypeptide(L)'
;MTNFNNQEAEDFAEKTLTMLNGAMLGIMMSIGHRTNLFETMAHMEASTSQEIAETAGLNERYVREWLSAMASGGVVEYNVVGHVFQLPVTSRQVV
;
A
#
# COMPACT_ATOMS: atom_id res chain seq x y z
N MET A 1 4.73 -33.91 28.31
CA MET A 1 5.42 -32.60 28.15
C MET A 1 5.37 -32.27 26.68
N THR A 2 4.66 -31.21 26.31
CA THR A 2 4.63 -30.72 24.92
C THR A 2 6.02 -30.18 24.61
N ASN A 3 6.74 -30.81 23.69
CA ASN A 3 8.02 -30.27 23.22
C ASN A 3 7.71 -29.01 22.42
N PHE A 4 8.14 -27.86 22.93
CA PHE A 4 8.06 -26.60 22.22
C PHE A 4 9.15 -26.59 21.15
N ASN A 5 8.76 -26.60 19.88
CA ASN A 5 9.67 -26.53 18.74
C ASN A 5 9.79 -25.06 18.31
N ASN A 6 10.97 -24.46 18.50
CA ASN A 6 11.18 -23.05 18.16
C ASN A 6 10.91 -22.77 16.67
N GLN A 7 11.19 -23.71 15.77
CA GLN A 7 10.92 -23.53 14.34
C GLN A 7 9.41 -23.43 14.06
N GLU A 8 8.61 -24.31 14.67
CA GLU A 8 7.13 -24.26 14.51
C GLU A 8 6.55 -22.95 15.06
N ALA A 9 7.14 -22.40 16.13
CA ALA A 9 6.74 -21.12 16.69
C ALA A 9 7.12 -19.94 15.76
N GLU A 10 8.32 -19.96 15.18
CA GLU A 10 8.78 -18.96 14.20
C GLU A 10 7.92 -18.96 12.93
N ASP A 11 7.63 -20.15 12.37
CA ASP A 11 6.78 -20.29 11.19
C ASP A 11 5.35 -19.78 11.45
N PHE A 12 4.80 -20.05 12.65
CA PHE A 12 3.50 -19.54 13.04
C PHE A 12 3.50 -18.01 13.23
N ALA A 13 4.59 -17.45 13.77
CA ALA A 13 4.75 -16.00 13.90
C ALA A 13 4.81 -15.31 12.53
N GLU A 14 5.57 -15.86 11.57
CA GLU A 14 5.64 -15.34 10.20
C GLU A 14 4.28 -15.40 9.49
N LYS A 15 3.58 -16.53 9.61
CA LYS A 15 2.22 -16.68 9.08
C LYS A 15 1.27 -15.64 9.68
N THR A 16 1.35 -15.41 10.98
CA THR A 16 0.51 -14.44 11.68
C THR A 16 0.81 -13.01 11.22
N LEU A 17 2.08 -12.65 11.10
CA LEU A 17 2.49 -11.35 10.57
C LEU A 17 2.02 -11.13 9.13
N THR A 18 2.14 -12.15 8.28
CA THR A 18 1.64 -12.11 6.91
C THR A 18 0.14 -11.84 6.86
N MET A 19 -0.64 -12.52 7.71
CA MET A 19 -2.08 -12.32 7.81
C MET A 19 -2.44 -10.91 8.30
N LEU A 20 -1.73 -10.40 9.32
CA LEU A 20 -1.95 -9.06 9.85
C LEU A 20 -1.62 -7.97 8.81
N ASN A 21 -0.49 -8.11 8.10
CA ASN A 21 -0.10 -7.20 7.03
C ASN A 21 -1.15 -7.19 5.91
N GLY A 22 -1.64 -8.37 5.50
CA GLY A 22 -2.72 -8.49 4.52
C GLY A 22 -4.01 -7.81 4.97
N ALA A 23 -4.41 -7.98 6.23
CA ALA A 23 -5.59 -7.33 6.79
C ALA A 23 -5.46 -5.79 6.82
N MET A 24 -4.29 -5.28 7.23
CA MET A 24 -4.02 -3.84 7.20
C MET A 24 -4.04 -3.27 5.78
N LEU A 25 -3.44 -3.97 4.82
CA LEU A 25 -3.52 -3.59 3.40
C LEU A 25 -4.95 -3.60 2.89
N GLY A 26 -5.78 -4.58 3.29
CA GLY A 26 -7.20 -4.59 2.96
C GLY A 26 -7.95 -3.33 3.44
N ILE A 27 -7.62 -2.83 4.63
CA ILE A 27 -8.16 -1.56 5.14
C ILE A 27 -7.65 -0.37 4.30
N MET A 28 -6.36 -0.34 3.97
CA MET A 28 -5.78 0.74 3.15
C MET A 28 -6.35 0.76 1.72
N MET A 29 -6.64 -0.41 1.14
CA MET A 29 -7.38 -0.54 -0.12
C MET A 29 -8.78 0.09 0.00
N SER A 30 -9.51 -0.21 1.08
CA SER A 30 -10.82 0.42 1.31
C SER A 30 -10.73 1.94 1.42
N ILE A 31 -9.69 2.47 2.08
CA ILE A 31 -9.45 3.92 2.15
C ILE A 31 -9.22 4.49 0.75
N GLY A 32 -8.31 3.89 -0.04
CA GLY A 32 -7.99 4.35 -1.39
C GLY A 32 -9.21 4.44 -2.30
N HIS A 33 -10.10 3.45 -2.23
CA HIS A 33 -11.35 3.44 -2.99
C HIS A 33 -12.33 4.52 -2.51
N ARG A 34 -12.51 4.66 -1.19
CA ARG A 34 -13.44 5.64 -0.59
C ARG A 34 -12.99 7.09 -0.78
N THR A 35 -11.69 7.34 -0.93
CA THR A 35 -11.13 8.67 -1.18
C THR A 35 -10.82 8.92 -2.65
N ASN A 36 -11.20 7.99 -3.55
CA ASN A 36 -10.94 8.07 -4.99
C ASN A 36 -9.45 8.14 -5.39
N LEU A 37 -8.53 7.75 -4.50
CA LEU A 37 -7.08 7.84 -4.75
C LEU A 37 -6.64 6.90 -5.88
N PHE A 38 -7.20 5.70 -5.94
CA PHE A 38 -6.88 4.75 -7.01
C PHE A 38 -7.30 5.27 -8.38
N GLU A 39 -8.52 5.77 -8.50
CA GLU A 39 -9.03 6.37 -9.73
C GLU A 39 -8.23 7.60 -10.14
N THR A 40 -7.88 8.47 -9.19
CA THR A 40 -7.00 9.62 -9.45
C THR A 40 -5.66 9.16 -10.00
N MET A 41 -4.99 8.21 -9.33
CA MET A 41 -3.69 7.70 -9.77
C MET A 41 -3.74 6.94 -11.09
N ALA A 42 -4.85 6.28 -11.42
CA ALA A 42 -5.02 5.54 -12.68
C ALA A 42 -4.92 6.45 -13.92
N HIS A 43 -5.23 7.73 -13.75
CA HIS A 43 -5.17 8.77 -14.79
C HIS A 43 -3.88 9.61 -14.75
N MET A 44 -2.98 9.31 -13.82
CA MET A 44 -1.71 10.02 -13.65
C MET A 44 -0.53 9.18 -14.13
N GLU A 45 0.48 9.86 -14.65
CA GLU A 45 1.83 9.30 -14.75
C GLU A 45 2.47 9.22 -13.37
N ALA A 46 3.67 8.62 -13.26
CA ALA A 46 4.43 8.61 -12.02
C ALA A 46 4.58 10.01 -11.43
N SER A 47 4.05 10.20 -10.22
CA SER A 47 3.85 11.53 -9.62
C SER A 47 4.23 11.52 -8.14
N THR A 48 4.65 12.67 -7.62
CA THR A 48 4.97 12.85 -6.20
C THR A 48 3.71 12.76 -5.32
N SER A 49 3.89 12.56 -4.00
CA SER A 49 2.76 12.59 -3.06
C SER A 49 2.01 13.92 -3.07
N GLN A 50 2.73 15.02 -3.31
CA GLN A 50 2.18 16.37 -3.43
C GLN A 50 1.26 16.49 -4.65
N GLU A 51 1.73 16.11 -5.83
CA GLU A 51 0.94 16.17 -7.07
C GLU A 51 -0.31 15.27 -7.00
N ILE A 52 -0.17 14.07 -6.42
CA ILE A 52 -1.31 13.16 -6.22
C ILE A 52 -2.32 13.78 -5.25
N ALA A 53 -1.87 14.36 -4.14
CA ALA A 53 -2.75 14.98 -3.16
C ALA A 53 -3.48 16.20 -3.70
N GLU A 54 -2.79 17.04 -4.47
CA GLU A 54 -3.38 18.20 -5.15
C GLU A 54 -4.43 17.77 -6.17
N THR A 55 -4.12 16.76 -6.98
CA THR A 55 -5.06 16.23 -7.98
C THR A 55 -6.27 15.56 -7.33
N ALA A 56 -6.09 14.86 -6.21
CA ALA A 56 -7.16 14.22 -5.46
C ALA A 56 -7.97 15.21 -4.58
N GLY A 57 -7.49 16.44 -4.40
CA GLY A 57 -8.09 17.40 -3.47
C GLY A 57 -8.01 16.97 -2.00
N LEU A 58 -6.95 16.23 -1.63
CA LEU A 58 -6.75 15.66 -0.29
C LEU A 58 -5.55 16.30 0.40
N ASN A 59 -5.49 16.14 1.72
CA ASN A 59 -4.34 16.61 2.48
C ASN A 59 -3.10 15.72 2.22
N GLU A 60 -2.01 16.33 1.76
CA GLU A 60 -0.81 15.63 1.32
C GLU A 60 -0.20 14.73 2.38
N ARG A 61 -0.21 15.13 3.66
CA ARG A 61 0.38 14.32 4.73
C ARG A 61 -0.28 12.95 4.80
N TYR A 62 -1.60 12.89 4.69
CA TYR A 62 -2.35 11.63 4.74
C TYR A 62 -2.19 10.82 3.46
N VAL A 63 -2.15 11.49 2.31
CA VAL A 63 -1.87 10.83 1.02
C VAL A 63 -0.50 10.18 1.03
N ARG A 64 0.54 10.85 1.54
CA ARG A 64 1.89 10.31 1.63
C ARG A 64 2.00 9.08 2.54
N GLU A 65 1.34 9.10 3.70
CA GLU A 65 1.30 7.92 4.60
C GLU A 65 0.58 6.75 3.93
N TRP A 66 -0.55 7.02 3.27
CA TRP A 66 -1.29 6.00 2.53
C TRP A 66 -0.44 5.42 1.38
N LEU A 67 0.19 6.27 0.57
CA LEU A 67 1.10 5.84 -0.51
C LEU A 67 2.25 4.97 0.02
N SER A 68 2.83 5.34 1.17
CA SER A 68 3.90 4.56 1.80
C SER A 68 3.42 3.16 2.23
N ALA A 69 2.22 3.07 2.80
CA ALA A 69 1.61 1.79 3.16
C ALA A 69 1.32 0.93 1.92
N MET A 70 0.72 1.51 0.87
CA MET A 70 0.43 0.79 -0.36
C MET A 70 1.69 0.34 -1.10
N ALA A 71 2.76 1.15 -1.04
CA ALA A 71 4.05 0.80 -1.62
C ALA A 71 4.76 -0.32 -0.86
N SER A 72 4.70 -0.30 0.47
CA SER A 72 5.22 -1.39 1.31
C SER A 72 4.50 -2.72 1.04
N GLY A 73 3.23 -2.67 0.66
CA GLY A 73 2.44 -3.84 0.25
C GLY A 73 2.55 -4.23 -1.23
N GLY A 74 3.34 -3.51 -2.03
CA GLY A 74 3.53 -3.80 -3.46
C GLY A 74 2.33 -3.48 -4.36
N VAL A 75 1.34 -2.73 -3.87
CA VAL A 75 0.17 -2.31 -4.67
C VAL A 75 0.47 -1.06 -5.49
N VAL A 76 1.24 -0.14 -4.90
CA VAL A 76 1.77 1.08 -5.55
C VAL A 76 3.27 0.90 -5.73
N GLU A 77 3.82 1.33 -6.84
CA GLU A 77 5.26 1.39 -7.05
C GLU A 77 5.80 2.72 -6.56
N TYR A 78 6.97 2.69 -5.92
CA TYR A 78 7.69 3.88 -5.49
C TYR A 78 9.10 3.91 -6.09
N ASN A 79 9.43 5.01 -6.78
CA ASN A 79 10.76 5.27 -7.30
C ASN A 79 11.52 6.21 -6.35
N VAL A 80 12.60 5.70 -5.76
CA VAL A 80 13.41 6.43 -4.77
C VAL A 80 14.18 7.62 -5.34
N VAL A 81 14.51 7.62 -6.64
CA VAL A 81 15.30 8.69 -7.28
C VAL A 81 14.41 9.88 -7.58
N GLY A 82 13.21 9.63 -8.13
CA GLY A 82 12.24 10.67 -8.46
C GLY A 82 11.33 11.06 -7.29
N HIS A 83 11.31 10.26 -6.20
CA HIS A 83 10.31 10.35 -5.13
C HIS A 83 8.87 10.32 -5.66
N VAL A 84 8.65 9.51 -6.70
CA VAL A 84 7.37 9.39 -7.39
C VAL A 84 6.72 8.04 -7.13
N PHE A 85 5.39 8.06 -7.10
CA PHE A 85 4.52 6.91 -6.94
C PHE A 85 3.72 6.68 -8.23
N GLN A 86 3.45 5.42 -8.55
CA GLN A 86 2.56 5.07 -9.66
C GLN A 86 1.82 3.77 -9.37
N LEU A 87 0.65 3.59 -9.99
CA LEU A 87 0.02 2.28 -10.03
C LEU A 87 0.73 1.42 -11.10
N PRO A 88 1.18 0.20 -10.74
CA PRO A 88 1.62 -0.79 -11.72
C PRO A 88 0.57 -0.95 -12.82
N VAL A 89 1.02 -1.12 -14.05
CA VAL A 89 0.11 -1.31 -15.21
C VAL A 89 -0.85 -2.49 -14.97
N THR A 90 -0.37 -3.54 -14.29
CA THR A 90 -1.14 -4.75 -13.98
C THR A 90 -2.28 -4.52 -12.98
N SER A 91 -2.14 -3.56 -12.06
CA SER A 91 -3.14 -3.32 -11.00
C SER A 91 -4.15 -2.23 -11.32
N ARG A 92 -3.94 -1.39 -12.36
CA ARG A 92 -4.86 -0.28 -12.74
C ARG A 92 -6.31 -0.69 -13.02
N GLN A 93 -6.60 -1.97 -13.29
CA GLN A 93 -7.95 -2.47 -13.59
C GLN A 93 -8.65 -3.13 -12.39
N VAL A 94 -7.96 -3.28 -11.26
CA VAL A 94 -8.40 -4.15 -10.15
C VAL A 94 -8.52 -3.43 -8.80
N VAL A 95 -8.14 -2.14 -8.76
CA VAL A 95 -8.19 -1.28 -7.56
C VAL A 95 -9.20 -0.16 -7.70
#